data_AF-A0A645F1H5-F1
#
_entry.id   AF-A0A645F1H5-F1
#
_cell.length_a   1.000
_cell.length_b   1.000
_cell.length_c   1.000
_cell.angle_alpha   90.00
_cell.angle_beta   90.00
_cell.angle_gamma   90.00
#
_symmetry.space_group_name_H-M   'P 1'
#
loop_
_entity.id
_entity.type
_entity.pdbx_description
1 polymer ?
#
loop_
_entity_poly.entity_id
_entity_poly.type
_entity_poly.pdbx_seq_one_letter_code
_entity_poly.pdbx_strand_id
1 'polypeptide(L)'
;MVGYTAGDSLDLAEVDAQALVLLLFGDFDRFYGDLADQARTATLIDSMYALLSGCMEDEFQQDVYENPNMTLDQMNDLYASLSQEYGLQQVYGYQGTEWVLISHTFQTPMYYISYAVSMVPALELFDLAKSDMESAKNAYFNIITRKSYETLGDVLARNGLASVFSESTIAQIADILKEYTT
;
A
#
# COMPACT_ATOMS: atom_id res chain seq x y z
N MET A 1 -1.16 5.09 -23.95
CA MET A 1 0.01 5.28 -23.07
C MET A 1 0.01 4.11 -22.10
N VAL A 2 1.17 3.59 -21.69
CA VAL A 2 1.25 2.51 -20.69
C VAL A 2 1.76 3.14 -19.40
N GLY A 3 1.11 2.86 -18.27
CA GLY A 3 1.40 3.46 -16.97
C GLY A 3 0.81 4.86 -16.76
N TYR A 4 1.25 5.50 -15.67
CA TYR A 4 0.70 6.78 -15.18
C TYR A 4 0.75 7.94 -16.18
N THR A 5 -0.34 8.69 -16.19
CA THR A 5 -0.53 9.99 -16.85
C THR A 5 -1.16 10.97 -15.87
N ALA A 6 -0.99 12.28 -16.09
CA ALA A 6 -1.52 13.31 -15.17
C ALA A 6 -3.05 13.26 -14.94
N GLY A 7 -3.80 12.49 -15.74
CA GLY A 7 -5.23 12.25 -15.57
C GLY A 7 -5.59 10.96 -14.83
N ASP A 8 -4.61 10.21 -14.31
CA ASP A 8 -4.83 8.94 -13.62
C ASP A 8 -4.91 9.11 -12.10
N SER A 9 -5.71 8.24 -11.47
CA SER A 9 -5.73 8.10 -10.01
C SER A 9 -4.34 7.72 -9.50
N LEU A 10 -3.89 8.39 -8.44
CA LEU A 10 -2.65 8.06 -7.74
C LEU A 10 -2.71 6.66 -7.13
N ASP A 11 -3.88 6.20 -6.70
CA ASP A 11 -4.09 4.82 -6.22
C ASP A 11 -3.72 3.81 -7.31
N LEU A 12 -4.18 4.04 -8.54
CA LEU A 12 -3.85 3.15 -9.68
C LEU A 12 -2.37 3.23 -10.06
N ALA A 13 -1.73 4.40 -9.92
CA ALA A 13 -0.29 4.53 -10.13
C ALA A 13 0.50 3.72 -9.09
N GLU A 14 0.06 3.71 -7.84
CA GLU A 14 0.67 2.88 -6.79
C GLU A 14 0.41 1.39 -7.01
N VAL A 15 -0.77 0.99 -7.54
CA VAL A 15 -1.01 -0.42 -7.93
C VAL A 15 0.02 -0.86 -8.96
N ASP A 16 0.33 -0.02 -9.96
CA ASP A 16 1.35 -0.33 -10.97
C ASP A 16 2.70 -0.63 -10.31
N ALA A 17 3.14 0.22 -9.38
CA ALA A 17 4.44 0.11 -8.74
C ALA A 17 4.52 -1.09 -7.78
N GLN A 18 3.55 -1.23 -6.88
CA GLN A 18 3.58 -2.23 -5.81
C GLN A 18 3.31 -3.64 -6.34
N ALA A 19 2.34 -3.80 -7.24
CA ALA A 19 2.03 -5.11 -7.81
C ALA A 19 3.20 -5.66 -8.63
N LEU A 20 3.94 -4.81 -9.35
CA LEU A 20 5.11 -5.24 -10.12
C LEU A 20 6.16 -5.90 -9.21
N VAL A 21 6.47 -5.28 -8.08
CA VAL A 21 7.47 -5.81 -7.13
C VAL A 21 7.04 -7.20 -6.63
N LEU A 22 5.76 -7.34 -6.24
CA LEU A 22 5.24 -8.62 -5.75
C LEU A 22 5.19 -9.69 -6.84
N LEU A 23 4.84 -9.34 -8.08
CA LEU A 23 4.82 -10.27 -9.22
C LEU A 23 6.23 -10.74 -9.62
N LEU A 24 7.28 -10.02 -9.24
CA LEU A 24 8.68 -10.39 -9.46
C LEU A 24 9.26 -11.34 -8.40
N PHE A 25 8.48 -11.77 -7.39
CA PHE A 25 8.94 -12.67 -6.32
C PHE A 25 9.62 -13.95 -6.84
N GLY A 26 9.14 -14.50 -7.95
CA GLY A 26 9.72 -15.68 -8.59
C GLY A 26 11.12 -15.45 -9.18
N ASP A 27 11.48 -14.20 -9.47
CA ASP A 27 12.80 -13.81 -9.98
C ASP A 27 13.77 -13.38 -8.87
N PHE A 28 13.35 -13.33 -7.59
CA PHE A 28 14.20 -12.85 -6.49
C PHE A 28 15.48 -13.68 -6.32
N ASP A 29 15.47 -14.99 -6.61
CA ASP A 29 16.69 -15.82 -6.58
C ASP A 29 17.76 -15.31 -7.54
N ARG A 30 17.35 -14.69 -8.66
CA ARG A 30 18.25 -14.13 -9.67
C ARG A 30 18.81 -12.77 -9.25
N PHE A 31 18.03 -12.00 -8.49
CA PHE A 31 18.43 -10.66 -8.02
C PHE A 31 19.27 -10.72 -6.74
N TYR A 32 18.88 -11.58 -5.81
CA TYR A 32 19.39 -11.58 -4.43
C TYR A 32 20.21 -12.83 -4.08
N GLY A 33 20.21 -13.87 -4.92
CA GLY A 33 20.95 -15.11 -4.67
C GLY A 33 20.57 -15.73 -3.33
N ASP A 34 21.57 -16.00 -2.48
CA ASP A 34 21.37 -16.58 -1.15
C ASP A 34 20.50 -15.71 -0.20
N LEU A 35 20.26 -14.45 -0.55
CA LEU A 35 19.41 -13.52 0.22
C LEU A 35 17.96 -13.47 -0.25
N ALA A 36 17.57 -14.25 -1.27
CA ALA A 36 16.25 -14.15 -1.90
C ALA A 36 15.10 -14.38 -0.92
N ASP A 37 15.22 -15.34 0.00
CA ASP A 37 14.18 -15.59 0.99
C ASP A 37 14.03 -14.42 1.98
N GLN A 38 15.13 -13.80 2.42
CA GLN A 38 15.03 -12.62 3.27
C GLN A 38 14.46 -11.42 2.51
N ALA A 39 14.78 -11.28 1.22
CA ALA A 39 14.19 -10.23 0.39
C ALA A 39 12.67 -10.42 0.25
N ARG A 40 12.18 -11.65 0.05
CA ARG A 40 10.74 -11.95 0.02
C ARG A 40 10.06 -11.61 1.34
N THR A 41 10.64 -12.04 2.47
CA THR A 41 10.12 -11.72 3.80
C THR A 41 10.10 -10.22 4.04
N ALA A 42 11.19 -9.52 3.73
CA ALA A 42 11.29 -8.06 3.88
C ALA A 42 10.22 -7.35 3.04
N THR A 43 10.01 -7.76 1.78
CA THR A 43 8.97 -7.15 0.94
C THR A 43 7.56 -7.36 1.50
N LEU A 44 7.26 -8.52 2.10
CA LEU A 44 5.95 -8.73 2.72
C LEU A 44 5.78 -7.95 4.02
N ILE A 45 6.86 -7.76 4.79
CA ILE A 45 6.87 -6.83 5.94
C ILE A 45 6.63 -5.40 5.46
N ASP A 46 7.28 -4.98 4.37
CA ASP A 46 7.08 -3.65 3.77
C ASP A 46 5.64 -3.49 3.24
N SER A 47 5.02 -4.55 2.70
CA SER A 47 3.60 -4.54 2.33
C SER A 47 2.67 -4.34 3.53
N MET A 48 2.93 -5.03 4.64
CA MET A 48 2.18 -4.82 5.88
C MET A 48 2.38 -3.40 6.41
N TYR A 49 3.62 -2.91 6.38
CA TYR A 49 3.93 -1.53 6.76
C TYR A 49 3.16 -0.53 5.90
N ALA A 50 3.18 -0.66 4.57
CA ALA A 50 2.48 0.23 3.65
C ALA A 50 0.97 0.32 3.93
N LEU A 51 0.32 -0.81 4.28
CA LEU A 51 -1.08 -0.83 4.69
C LEU A 51 -1.31 -0.04 5.98
N LEU A 52 -0.52 -0.32 7.02
CA LEU A 52 -0.69 0.30 8.34
C LEU A 52 -0.32 1.78 8.33
N SER A 53 0.85 2.13 7.81
CA SER A 53 1.29 3.52 7.71
C SER A 53 0.41 4.32 6.76
N GLY A 54 -0.06 3.72 5.65
CA GLY A 54 -0.99 4.36 4.72
C GLY A 54 -2.26 4.86 5.41
N CYS A 55 -2.89 4.01 6.22
CA CYS A 55 -4.07 4.37 7.01
C CYS A 55 -3.76 5.37 8.12
N MET A 56 -2.67 5.16 8.87
CA MET A 56 -2.29 6.05 9.99
C MET A 56 -2.01 7.48 9.52
N GLU A 57 -1.27 7.65 8.42
CA GLU A 57 -0.93 8.97 7.88
C GLU A 57 -2.15 9.71 7.31
N ASP A 58 -3.12 8.97 6.81
CA ASP A 58 -4.39 9.54 6.34
C ASP A 58 -5.22 10.04 7.52
N GLU A 59 -5.41 9.22 8.56
CA GLU A 59 -6.13 9.60 9.78
C GLU A 59 -5.48 10.82 10.44
N PHE A 60 -4.15 10.82 10.57
CA PHE A 60 -3.40 11.97 11.07
C PHE A 60 -3.71 13.24 10.27
N GLN A 61 -3.65 13.17 8.94
CA GLN A 61 -3.90 14.34 8.11
C GLN A 61 -5.36 14.79 8.21
N GLN A 62 -6.33 13.88 8.17
CA GLN A 62 -7.75 14.21 8.34
C GLN A 62 -7.99 14.99 9.64
N ASP A 63 -7.49 14.50 10.78
CA ASP A 63 -7.62 15.15 12.07
C ASP A 63 -6.98 16.55 12.11
N VAL A 64 -5.80 16.71 11.50
CA VAL A 64 -5.12 18.01 11.41
C VAL A 64 -5.92 18.99 10.55
N TYR A 65 -6.45 18.54 9.40
CA TYR A 65 -7.21 19.38 8.48
C TYR A 65 -8.61 19.74 9.02
N GLU A 66 -9.25 18.87 9.78
CA GLU A 66 -10.50 19.14 10.48
C GLU A 66 -10.32 20.15 11.63
N ASN A 67 -9.11 20.24 12.18
CA ASN A 67 -8.76 21.11 13.31
C ASN A 67 -7.69 22.14 12.92
N PRO A 68 -8.02 23.20 12.15
CA PRO A 68 -7.04 24.14 11.60
C PRO A 68 -6.26 24.97 12.64
N ASN A 69 -6.66 24.93 13.92
CA ASN A 69 -5.98 25.60 15.02
C ASN A 69 -5.14 24.64 15.89
N MET A 70 -5.00 23.38 15.50
CA MET A 70 -4.18 22.40 16.20
C MET A 70 -2.73 22.89 16.27
N THR A 71 -2.19 22.94 17.48
CA THR A 71 -0.80 23.37 17.71
C THR A 71 0.19 22.26 17.33
N LEU A 72 1.45 22.61 17.10
CA LEU A 72 2.51 21.63 16.82
C LEU A 72 2.61 20.54 17.90
N ASP A 73 2.53 20.92 19.18
CA ASP A 73 2.59 19.94 20.28
C ASP A 73 1.41 18.98 20.23
N GLN A 74 0.20 19.47 19.93
CA GLN A 74 -0.99 18.63 19.76
C GLN A 74 -0.89 17.71 18.53
N MET A 75 -0.31 18.18 17.42
CA MET A 75 -0.04 17.33 16.26
C MET A 75 0.93 16.21 16.61
N ASN A 76 2.00 16.51 17.35
CA ASN A 76 2.97 15.51 17.77
C ASN A 76 2.35 14.48 18.74
N ASP A 77 1.54 14.95 19.69
CA ASP A 77 0.81 14.07 20.63
C ASP A 77 -0.18 13.16 19.89
N LEU A 78 -0.93 13.71 18.92
CA LEU A 78 -1.82 12.95 18.06
C LEU A 78 -1.04 11.88 17.28
N TYR A 79 0.04 12.27 16.62
CA TYR A 79 0.85 11.35 15.82
C TYR A 79 1.48 10.24 16.68
N ALA A 80 1.93 10.57 17.90
CA ALA A 80 2.40 9.58 18.87
C ALA A 80 1.30 8.58 19.23
N SER A 81 0.08 9.06 19.52
CA SER A 81 -1.09 8.22 19.83
C SER A 81 -1.44 7.28 18.68
N LEU A 82 -1.54 7.81 17.46
CA LEU A 82 -1.84 7.02 16.26
C LEU A 82 -0.75 5.98 15.99
N SER A 83 0.54 6.34 16.15
CA SER A 83 1.64 5.39 15.97
C SER A 83 1.58 4.22 16.95
N GLN A 84 1.08 4.46 18.16
CA GLN A 84 0.86 3.42 19.16
C GLN A 84 -0.32 2.52 18.80
N GLU A 85 -1.43 3.11 18.35
CA GLU A 85 -2.65 2.39 17.95
C GLU A 85 -2.40 1.47 16.75
N TYR A 86 -1.72 1.97 15.73
CA TYR A 86 -1.34 1.21 14.53
C TYR A 86 -0.15 0.25 14.75
N GLY A 87 0.42 0.21 15.96
CA GLY A 87 1.52 -0.70 16.32
C GLY A 87 2.91 -0.27 15.81
N LEU A 88 3.02 0.87 15.13
CA LEU A 88 4.27 1.35 14.55
C LEU A 88 5.26 1.86 15.60
N GLN A 89 4.77 2.35 16.74
CA GLN A 89 5.63 2.73 17.86
C GLN A 89 6.46 1.55 18.37
N GLN A 90 5.82 0.39 18.57
CA GLN A 90 6.48 -0.77 19.16
C GLN A 90 7.42 -1.46 18.18
N VAL A 91 7.05 -1.51 16.89
CA VAL A 91 7.82 -2.21 15.85
C VAL A 91 8.94 -1.34 15.29
N TYR A 92 8.69 -0.04 15.06
CA TYR A 92 9.60 0.86 14.36
C TYR A 92 10.14 2.01 15.24
N GLY A 93 9.69 2.12 16.49
CA GLY A 93 10.25 3.06 17.45
C GLY A 93 9.82 4.52 17.26
N TYR A 94 8.63 4.77 16.71
CA TYR A 94 8.11 6.12 16.48
C TYR A 94 8.01 6.92 17.79
N GLN A 95 8.35 8.21 17.73
CA GLN A 95 8.42 9.14 18.86
C GLN A 95 7.39 10.27 18.79
N GLY A 96 6.58 10.36 17.72
CA GLY A 96 5.53 11.37 17.58
C GLY A 96 5.91 12.55 16.67
N THR A 97 7.08 12.52 16.05
CA THR A 97 7.57 13.65 15.23
C THR A 97 7.95 13.24 13.81
N GLU A 98 7.85 11.95 13.49
CA GLU A 98 8.30 11.38 12.22
C GLU A 98 7.51 11.91 11.02
N TRP A 99 6.28 12.39 11.23
CA TRP A 99 5.45 13.00 10.19
C TRP A 99 6.12 14.15 9.46
N VAL A 100 7.05 14.88 10.10
CA VAL A 100 7.81 15.97 9.47
C VAL A 100 8.83 15.48 8.45
N LEU A 101 9.20 14.19 8.50
CA LEU A 101 10.12 13.55 7.57
C LEU A 101 9.42 13.04 6.31
N ILE A 102 8.08 13.00 6.31
CA ILE A 102 7.27 12.51 5.21
C ILE A 102 7.01 13.66 4.23
N SER A 103 7.74 13.66 3.11
CA SER A 103 7.64 14.73 2.11
C SER A 103 6.24 14.90 1.53
N HIS A 104 5.51 13.79 1.38
CA HIS A 104 4.14 13.78 0.84
C HIS A 104 3.18 14.63 1.66
N THR A 105 3.34 14.67 2.98
CA THR A 105 2.53 15.50 3.89
C THR A 105 2.55 16.98 3.51
N PHE A 106 3.67 17.46 2.95
CA PHE A 106 3.83 18.87 2.55
C PHE A 106 3.65 19.11 1.05
N GLN A 107 3.94 18.11 0.21
CA GLN A 107 3.95 18.26 -1.25
C GLN A 107 2.63 17.84 -1.90
N THR A 108 1.97 16.82 -1.35
CA THR A 108 0.74 16.24 -1.89
C THR A 108 -0.09 15.71 -0.72
N PRO A 109 -0.74 16.59 0.07
CA PRO A 109 -1.53 16.18 1.22
C PRO A 109 -2.62 15.17 0.82
N MET A 110 -2.97 14.27 1.74
CA MET A 110 -3.95 13.19 1.55
C MET A 110 -3.58 12.12 0.51
N TYR A 111 -2.37 12.12 -0.04
CA TYR A 111 -1.93 11.07 -0.97
C TYR A 111 -1.50 9.78 -0.27
N TYR A 112 -1.05 9.84 0.99
CA TYR A 112 -0.39 8.68 1.62
C TYR A 112 -1.33 7.45 1.76
N ILE A 113 -2.64 7.67 1.81
CA ILE A 113 -3.65 6.60 1.78
C ILE A 113 -3.57 5.74 0.51
N SER A 114 -3.10 6.30 -0.61
CA SER A 114 -2.91 5.56 -1.86
C SER A 114 -1.95 4.40 -1.69
N TYR A 115 -0.97 4.45 -0.78
CA TYR A 115 -0.10 3.31 -0.49
C TYR A 115 -0.85 2.13 0.13
N ALA A 116 -1.81 2.37 1.04
CA ALA A 116 -2.61 1.31 1.64
C ALA A 116 -3.66 0.79 0.65
N VAL A 117 -4.39 1.69 -0.01
CA VAL A 117 -5.46 1.35 -0.95
C VAL A 117 -4.93 0.51 -2.12
N SER A 118 -3.74 0.82 -2.63
CA SER A 118 -3.13 0.07 -3.74
C SER A 118 -2.48 -1.26 -3.33
N MET A 119 -2.05 -1.41 -2.08
CA MET A 119 -1.41 -2.64 -1.61
C MET A 119 -2.40 -3.80 -1.54
N VAL A 120 -3.68 -3.52 -1.32
CA VAL A 120 -4.75 -4.53 -1.32
C VAL A 120 -4.83 -5.29 -2.65
N PRO A 121 -5.10 -4.64 -3.81
CA PRO A 121 -5.13 -5.34 -5.09
C PRO A 121 -3.75 -5.85 -5.52
N ALA A 122 -2.65 -5.24 -5.07
CA ALA A 122 -1.30 -5.75 -5.31
C ALA A 122 -1.09 -7.13 -4.64
N LEU A 123 -1.57 -7.29 -3.40
CA LEU A 123 -1.53 -8.56 -2.68
C LEU A 123 -2.56 -9.58 -3.20
N GLU A 124 -3.72 -9.14 -3.72
CA GLU A 124 -4.62 -10.04 -4.47
C GLU A 124 -3.97 -10.59 -5.74
N LEU A 125 -3.26 -9.74 -6.50
CA LEU A 125 -2.51 -10.18 -7.69
C LEU A 125 -1.37 -11.14 -7.32
N PHE A 126 -0.69 -10.88 -6.20
CA PHE A 126 0.33 -11.78 -5.66
C PHE A 126 -0.24 -13.15 -5.31
N ASP A 127 -1.37 -13.19 -4.61
CA ASP A 127 -2.05 -14.44 -4.26
C ASP A 127 -2.53 -15.20 -5.49
N LEU A 128 -3.13 -14.48 -6.45
CA LEU A 128 -3.48 -15.05 -7.75
C LEU A 128 -2.25 -15.65 -8.45
N ALA A 129 -1.12 -14.95 -8.44
CA ALA A 129 0.11 -15.38 -9.10
C ALA A 129 0.71 -16.67 -8.51
N LYS A 130 0.43 -17.00 -7.25
CA LYS A 130 0.81 -18.29 -6.64
C LYS A 130 0.14 -19.47 -7.33
N SER A 131 -1.09 -19.30 -7.80
CA SER A 131 -1.92 -20.37 -8.39
C SER A 131 -1.99 -20.30 -9.92
N ASP A 132 -2.01 -19.09 -10.49
CA ASP A 132 -2.07 -18.81 -11.92
C ASP A 132 -1.35 -17.49 -12.26
N MET A 133 -0.03 -17.60 -12.44
CA MET A 133 0.84 -16.49 -12.81
C MET A 133 0.44 -15.80 -14.12
N GLU A 134 -0.09 -16.53 -15.10
CA GLU A 134 -0.46 -15.94 -16.39
C GLU A 134 -1.74 -15.11 -16.27
N SER A 135 -2.72 -15.58 -15.50
CA SER A 135 -3.89 -14.76 -15.18
C SER A 135 -3.52 -13.51 -14.38
N ALA A 136 -2.62 -13.62 -13.40
CA ALA A 136 -2.13 -12.46 -12.65
C ALA A 136 -1.43 -11.42 -13.55
N LYS A 137 -0.55 -11.87 -14.46
CA LYS A 137 0.11 -10.98 -15.43
C LYS A 137 -0.89 -10.33 -16.39
N ASN A 138 -1.89 -11.06 -16.86
CA ASN A 138 -2.93 -10.51 -17.73
C ASN A 138 -3.75 -9.44 -17.01
N ALA A 139 -4.15 -9.68 -15.76
CA ALA A 139 -4.83 -8.70 -14.94
C ALA A 139 -3.96 -7.46 -14.71
N TYR A 140 -2.70 -7.64 -14.29
CA TYR A 140 -1.74 -6.56 -14.12
C TYR A 140 -1.52 -5.76 -15.41
N PHE A 141 -1.36 -6.44 -16.55
CA PHE A 141 -1.20 -5.79 -17.85
C PHE A 141 -2.42 -4.91 -18.19
N ASN A 142 -3.63 -5.41 -17.98
CA ASN A 142 -4.85 -4.65 -18.21
C ASN A 142 -5.00 -3.43 -17.28
N ILE A 143 -4.46 -3.51 -16.06
CA ILE A 143 -4.42 -2.39 -15.09
C ILE A 143 -3.43 -1.32 -15.57
N ILE A 144 -2.20 -1.69 -15.95
CA ILE A 144 -1.19 -0.71 -16.43
C ILE A 144 -1.55 -0.11 -17.79
N THR A 145 -2.40 -0.79 -18.59
CA THR A 145 -2.92 -0.28 -19.86
C THR A 145 -4.33 0.31 -19.75
N ARG A 146 -4.78 0.65 -18.54
CA ARG A 146 -6.05 1.35 -18.28
C ARG A 146 -6.20 2.63 -19.11
N LYS A 147 -7.44 3.07 -19.27
CA LYS A 147 -7.73 4.38 -19.88
C LYS A 147 -7.60 5.47 -18.82
N SER A 148 -7.25 6.67 -19.27
CA SER A 148 -7.22 7.84 -18.40
C SER A 148 -8.59 8.11 -17.79
N TYR A 149 -8.60 8.60 -16.55
CA TYR A 149 -9.79 8.91 -15.76
C TYR A 149 -10.68 7.72 -15.37
N GLU A 150 -10.22 6.48 -15.55
CA GLU A 150 -10.91 5.32 -14.95
C GLU A 150 -10.73 5.32 -13.43
N THR A 151 -11.78 4.89 -12.71
CA THR A 151 -11.72 4.77 -11.25
C THR A 151 -11.02 3.49 -10.84
N LEU A 152 -10.44 3.47 -9.63
CA LEU A 152 -9.86 2.26 -9.05
C LEU A 152 -10.87 1.11 -9.07
N GLY A 153 -12.08 1.33 -8.56
CA GLY A 153 -13.13 0.31 -8.47
C GLY A 153 -13.50 -0.30 -9.82
N ASP A 154 -13.65 0.51 -10.87
CA ASP A 154 -13.98 0.01 -12.21
C ASP A 154 -12.85 -0.84 -12.80
N VAL A 155 -11.60 -0.39 -12.60
CA VAL A 155 -10.40 -1.10 -13.07
C VAL A 155 -10.22 -2.42 -12.33
N LEU A 156 -10.43 -2.46 -11.01
CA LEU A 156 -10.35 -3.70 -10.23
C LEU A 156 -11.45 -4.69 -10.65
N ALA A 157 -12.71 -4.23 -10.69
CA ALA A 157 -13.86 -5.08 -11.00
C ALA A 157 -13.75 -5.74 -12.38
N ARG A 158 -13.29 -5.00 -13.41
CA ARG A 158 -13.13 -5.57 -14.77
C ARG A 158 -11.96 -6.55 -14.90
N ASN A 159 -11.05 -6.57 -13.93
CA ASN A 159 -9.91 -7.48 -13.87
C ASN A 159 -10.10 -8.60 -12.83
N GLY A 160 -11.32 -8.75 -12.29
CA GLY A 160 -11.64 -9.81 -11.35
C GLY A 160 -11.05 -9.62 -9.94
N LEU A 161 -10.62 -8.41 -9.61
CA LEU A 161 -10.13 -8.06 -8.28
C LEU A 161 -11.26 -7.51 -7.41
N ALA A 162 -11.18 -7.74 -6.12
CA ALA A 162 -12.23 -7.37 -5.19
C ALA A 162 -12.19 -5.87 -4.85
N SER A 163 -13.23 -5.42 -4.14
CA SER A 163 -13.24 -4.05 -3.62
C SER A 163 -12.26 -3.94 -2.44
N VAL A 164 -11.45 -2.89 -2.47
CA VAL A 164 -10.54 -2.51 -1.37
C VAL A 164 -11.25 -2.13 -0.07
N PHE A 165 -12.56 -1.85 -0.15
CA PHE A 165 -13.39 -1.51 1.01
C PHE A 165 -14.11 -2.72 1.61
N SER A 166 -13.92 -3.91 1.05
CA SER A 166 -14.58 -5.12 1.55
C SER A 166 -13.83 -5.70 2.74
N GLU A 167 -14.51 -5.86 3.88
CA GLU A 167 -13.95 -6.53 5.06
C GLU A 167 -13.43 -7.93 4.74
N SER A 168 -14.10 -8.67 3.86
CA SER A 168 -13.66 -10.01 3.46
C SER A 168 -12.33 -9.98 2.69
N THR A 169 -12.13 -8.96 1.86
CA THR A 169 -10.88 -8.79 1.10
C THR A 169 -9.75 -8.46 2.07
N ILE A 170 -9.97 -7.54 3.02
CA ILE A 170 -8.99 -7.20 4.04
C ILE A 170 -8.63 -8.41 4.90
N ALA A 171 -9.61 -9.25 5.28
CA ALA A 171 -9.36 -10.48 6.01
C ALA A 171 -8.49 -11.47 5.22
N GLN A 172 -8.75 -11.65 3.92
CA GLN A 172 -7.92 -12.47 3.05
C GLN A 172 -6.48 -11.94 2.94
N ILE A 173 -6.31 -10.63 2.77
CA ILE A 173 -4.98 -9.99 2.75
C ILE A 173 -4.23 -10.23 4.07
N ALA A 174 -4.91 -10.09 5.20
CA ALA A 174 -4.31 -10.37 6.51
C ALA A 174 -3.85 -11.84 6.62
N ASP A 175 -4.61 -12.78 6.08
CA ASP A 175 -4.23 -14.20 6.08
C ASP A 175 -3.04 -14.49 5.17
N ILE A 176 -2.97 -13.87 3.98
CA ILE A 176 -1.79 -13.94 3.10
C ILE A 176 -0.52 -13.49 3.84
N LEU A 177 -0.58 -12.39 4.58
CA LEU A 177 0.59 -11.86 5.31
C LEU A 177 0.98 -12.70 6.54
N LYS A 178 0.01 -13.35 7.19
CA LYS A 178 0.29 -14.25 8.33
C LYS A 178 1.12 -15.46 7.93
N GLU A 179 0.92 -16.00 6.72
CA GLU A 179 1.69 -17.15 6.22
C GLU A 179 3.22 -16.93 6.24
N TYR A 180 3.67 -15.67 6.20
CA TYR A 180 5.08 -15.30 6.07
C TYR A 180 5.68 -14.62 7.31
N THR A 181 4.89 -14.45 8.36
CA THR A 181 5.30 -13.79 9.61
C THR A 181 5.34 -14.76 10.81
N THR A 182 5.23 -16.07 10.55
CA THR A 182 5.38 -17.16 11.54
C THR A 182 6.66 -17.95 11.32
#